data_AF-A0A7K7YJ99-F1
#
_entry.id   AF-A0A7K7YJ99-F1
#
_cell.length_a   1.000
_cell.length_b   1.000
_cell.length_c   1.000
_cell.angle_alpha   90.00
_cell.angle_beta   90.00
_cell.angle_gamma   90.00
#
_symmetry.space_group_name_H-M   'P 1'
#
loop_
_entity.id
_entity.type
_entity.pdbx_description
1 polymer ?
#
loop_
_entity_poly.entity_id
_entity_poly.type
_entity_poly.pdbx_seq_one_letter_code
_entity_poly.pdbx_strand_id
1 'polypeptide(L)'
;DLLDPERLIQCPLVKNHWIRARRFPYHLVKCKESNPEIAKKLATCPFNARHLVPQSELSSHIMKCNDKAFVEQDVVNRSCEPPQGQLNNGSTWQAPPCAEDWETELVEGSECTFVWASLHYSEQNS
;
A
#
# COMPACT_ATOMS: atom_id res chain seq x y z
N ASP A 1 26.04 12.04 -5.37
CA ASP A 1 24.59 12.32 -5.33
C ASP A 1 23.80 11.02 -5.16
N LEU A 2 23.50 10.63 -3.92
CA LEU A 2 22.73 9.40 -3.60
C LEU A 2 21.24 9.71 -3.35
N LEU A 3 20.91 11.00 -3.22
CA LEU A 3 19.57 11.49 -2.92
C LEU A 3 18.88 12.06 -4.17
N ASP A 4 19.58 12.16 -5.30
CA ASP A 4 19.01 12.58 -6.58
C ASP A 4 17.81 11.69 -7.00
N PRO A 5 16.59 12.23 -7.10
CA PRO A 5 15.40 11.50 -7.53
C PRO A 5 15.42 11.09 -9.02
N GLU A 6 16.26 11.71 -9.85
CA GLU A 6 16.42 11.39 -11.27
C GLU A 6 17.43 10.27 -11.51
N ARG A 7 18.29 9.96 -10.53
CA ARG A 7 19.30 8.91 -10.64
C ARG A 7 18.69 7.58 -11.08
N LEU A 8 19.34 6.91 -12.03
CA LEU A 8 18.97 5.58 -12.48
C LEU A 8 19.51 4.50 -11.53
N ILE A 9 18.63 3.56 -11.18
CA ILE A 9 18.89 2.40 -10.33
C ILE A 9 18.51 1.16 -11.12
N GLN A 10 19.36 0.14 -11.07
CA GLN A 10 19.11 -1.13 -11.73
C GLN A 10 18.10 -1.97 -10.93
N CYS A 11 17.16 -2.65 -11.60
CA CYS A 11 16.21 -3.54 -10.93
C CYS A 11 16.88 -4.85 -10.46
N PRO A 12 16.65 -5.27 -9.21
CA PRO A 12 17.13 -6.57 -8.70
C PRO A 12 16.47 -7.78 -9.36
N LEU A 13 15.24 -7.64 -9.87
CA LEU A 13 14.50 -8.72 -10.52
C LEU A 13 14.99 -8.95 -11.95
N VAL A 14 15.31 -7.88 -12.68
CA VAL A 14 15.65 -7.92 -14.11
C VAL A 14 16.81 -6.96 -14.40
N LYS A 15 17.95 -7.51 -14.82
CA LYS A 15 19.20 -6.76 -15.02
C LYS A 15 19.11 -5.66 -16.08
N ASN A 16 18.21 -5.78 -17.06
CA ASN A 16 18.06 -4.81 -18.14
C ASN A 16 17.25 -3.58 -17.75
N HIS A 17 16.56 -3.58 -16.61
CA HIS A 17 15.75 -2.44 -16.20
C HIS A 17 16.58 -1.40 -15.45
N TRP A 18 16.55 -0.18 -15.97
CA TRP A 18 17.11 1.02 -15.33
C TRP A 18 15.97 2.00 -15.03
N ILE A 19 15.76 2.29 -13.75
CA ILE A 19 14.59 3.04 -13.29
C ILE A 19 15.06 4.23 -12.48
N ARG A 20 14.43 5.39 -12.70
CA ARG A 20 14.67 6.57 -11.88
C ARG A 20 14.30 6.30 -10.43
N ALA A 21 15.11 6.77 -9.48
CA ALA A 21 14.94 6.54 -8.05
C ALA A 21 13.50 6.82 -7.58
N ARG A 22 12.89 7.93 -8.02
CA ARG A 22 11.51 8.28 -7.65
C ARG A 22 10.44 7.29 -8.13
N ARG A 23 10.68 6.58 -9.23
CA ARG A 23 9.74 5.61 -9.82
C ARG A 23 9.99 4.18 -9.33
N PHE A 24 11.08 3.95 -8.61
CA PHE A 24 11.52 2.62 -8.23
C PHE A 24 10.49 1.84 -7.38
N PRO A 25 9.85 2.42 -6.34
CA PRO A 25 8.85 1.68 -5.56
C PRO A 25 7.67 1.17 -6.41
N TYR A 26 7.14 2.05 -7.27
CA TYR A 26 6.06 1.69 -8.19
C TYR A 26 6.49 0.63 -9.21
N HIS A 27 7.73 0.70 -9.68
CA HIS A 27 8.29 -0.31 -10.57
C HIS A 27 8.35 -1.68 -9.89
N LEU A 28 8.77 -1.75 -8.62
CA LEU A 28 8.90 -3.03 -7.91
C LEU A 28 7.59 -3.79 -7.82
N VAL A 29 6.46 -3.10 -7.60
CA VAL A 29 5.12 -3.72 -7.54
C VAL A 29 4.82 -4.46 -8.86
N LYS A 30 4.84 -3.73 -9.98
CA LYS A 30 4.53 -4.29 -11.30
C LYS A 30 5.55 -5.33 -11.75
N CYS A 31 6.83 -5.09 -11.47
CA CYS A 31 7.90 -5.98 -11.93
C CYS A 31 7.86 -7.32 -11.19
N LYS A 32 7.44 -7.35 -9.92
CA LYS A 32 7.21 -8.60 -9.17
C LYS A 32 6.09 -9.43 -9.79
N GLU A 33 4.97 -8.79 -10.15
CA GLU A 33 3.83 -9.45 -10.78
C GLU A 33 4.22 -10.08 -12.12
N SER A 34 5.04 -9.39 -12.92
CA SER A 34 5.53 -9.91 -14.20
C SER A 34 6.63 -10.98 -14.07
N ASN A 35 7.31 -11.08 -12.91
CA ASN A 35 8.46 -11.98 -12.71
C ASN A 35 8.31 -12.83 -11.42
N PRO A 36 7.26 -13.66 -11.30
CA PRO A 36 6.93 -14.34 -10.04
C PRO A 36 8.03 -15.31 -9.60
N GLU A 37 8.71 -15.99 -10.51
CA GLU A 37 9.75 -16.98 -10.19
C GLU A 37 11.00 -16.37 -9.56
N ILE A 38 11.35 -15.15 -9.96
CA ILE A 38 12.47 -14.41 -9.37
C ILE A 38 12.00 -13.73 -8.08
N ALA A 39 10.78 -13.17 -8.08
CA ALA A 39 10.18 -12.53 -6.92
C ALA A 39 10.07 -13.49 -5.72
N LYS A 40 9.73 -14.77 -5.94
CA LYS A 40 9.67 -15.79 -4.87
C LYS A 40 11.01 -15.97 -4.13
N LYS A 41 12.14 -15.70 -4.80
CA LYS A 41 13.49 -15.86 -4.23
C LYS A 41 13.96 -14.62 -3.45
N LEU A 42 13.25 -13.50 -3.61
CA LEU A 42 13.58 -12.21 -2.99
C LEU A 42 12.53 -11.84 -1.95
N ALA A 43 12.99 -11.46 -0.77
CA ALA A 43 12.18 -10.84 0.26
C ALA A 43 12.31 -9.32 0.22
N THR A 44 11.26 -8.62 0.63
CA THR A 44 11.29 -7.16 0.81
C THR A 44 11.67 -6.84 2.25
N CYS A 45 12.58 -5.90 2.46
CA CYS A 45 12.93 -5.45 3.80
C CYS A 45 11.72 -4.83 4.50
N PRO A 46 11.48 -5.14 5.78
CA PRO A 46 10.39 -4.54 6.54
C PRO A 46 10.59 -3.03 6.80
N PHE A 47 11.83 -2.54 6.79
CA PHE A 47 12.15 -1.13 7.08
C PHE A 47 12.17 -0.24 5.84
N ASN A 48 12.41 -0.81 4.65
CA ASN A 48 12.45 -0.06 3.41
C ASN A 48 12.00 -0.92 2.23
N ALA A 49 10.85 -0.57 1.65
CA ALA A 49 10.26 -1.29 0.53
C ALA A 49 11.13 -1.30 -0.75
N ARG A 50 12.16 -0.44 -0.83
CA ARG A 50 13.14 -0.43 -1.93
C ARG A 50 14.17 -1.54 -1.82
N HIS A 51 14.38 -2.10 -0.63
CA HIS A 51 15.34 -3.17 -0.42
C HIS A 51 14.72 -4.52 -0.78
N LEU A 52 15.23 -5.13 -1.85
CA LEU A 52 14.98 -6.51 -2.22
C LEU A 52 16.24 -7.31 -1.95
N VAL A 53 16.11 -8.33 -1.12
CA VAL A 53 17.23 -9.19 -0.69
C VAL A 53 16.87 -10.65 -0.88
N PRO A 54 17.85 -11.54 -1.15
CA PRO A 54 17.58 -12.97 -1.16
C PRO A 54 16.92 -13.42 0.14
N GLN A 55 15.92 -14.30 0.05
CA GLN A 55 15.17 -14.74 1.22
C GLN A 55 16.07 -15.37 2.31
N SER A 56 17.12 -16.08 1.90
CA SER A 56 18.14 -16.65 2.78
C SER A 56 18.95 -15.61 3.56
N GLU A 57 19.10 -14.41 3.00
CA GLU A 57 19.93 -13.34 3.56
C GLU A 57 19.13 -12.28 4.32
N LEU A 58 17.80 -12.36 4.29
CA LEU A 58 16.92 -11.37 4.90
C LEU A 58 17.22 -11.15 6.38
N SER A 59 17.48 -12.22 7.15
CA SER A 59 17.81 -12.12 8.58
C SER A 59 19.10 -11.31 8.82
N SER A 60 20.17 -11.63 8.08
CA SER A 60 21.43 -10.88 8.14
C SER A 60 21.25 -9.43 7.69
N HIS A 61 20.43 -9.19 6.66
CA HIS A 61 20.08 -7.84 6.21
C HIS A 61 19.38 -7.04 7.31
N ILE A 62 18.36 -7.59 7.95
CA ILE A 62 17.60 -6.92 9.03
C ILE A 62 18.54 -6.46 10.15
N MET A 63 19.50 -7.29 10.55
CA MET A 63 20.47 -6.97 11.62
C MET A 63 21.41 -5.81 11.26
N LYS A 64 21.65 -5.56 9.98
CA LYS A 64 22.61 -4.57 9.46
C LYS A 64 21.94 -3.44 8.66
N CYS A 65 20.61 -3.41 8.60
CA CYS A 65 19.89 -2.47 7.76
C CYS A 65 20.00 -1.06 8.34
N ASN A 66 20.53 -0.11 7.56
CA ASN A 66 20.66 1.28 8.00
C ASN A 66 19.30 1.94 8.28
N ASP A 67 18.25 1.53 7.54
CA ASP A 67 16.90 2.06 7.70
C ASP A 67 16.17 1.53 8.95
N LYS A 68 16.76 0.55 9.66
CA LYS A 68 16.21 0.02 10.92
C LYS A 68 16.11 1.12 11.99
N ALA A 69 17.12 1.99 12.08
CA ALA A 69 17.19 3.04 13.09
C ALA A 69 16.07 4.08 12.96
N PHE A 70 15.58 4.32 11.73
CA PHE A 70 14.50 5.28 11.48
C PHE A 70 13.15 4.82 12.05
N VAL A 71 12.87 3.51 12.04
CA VAL A 71 11.60 2.95 12.52
C VAL A 71 11.61 2.80 14.05
N GLU A 72 12.75 2.46 14.65
CA GLU A 72 12.86 2.29 16.11
C GLU A 72 12.64 3.60 16.88
N GLN A 73 12.97 4.75 16.28
CA GLN A 73 12.72 6.07 16.88
C GLN A 73 11.22 6.37 17.03
N ASP A 74 10.38 5.94 16.09
CA ASP A 74 8.92 6.12 16.14
C ASP A 74 8.25 5.20 17.18
N VAL A 75 8.79 4.00 17.38
CA VAL A 75 8.27 3.04 18.37
C VAL A 75 8.68 3.44 19.79
N VAL A 76 9.93 3.88 20.01
CA VAL A 76 10.39 4.36 21.32
C VAL A 76 9.66 5.63 21.74
N ASN A 77 9.38 6.55 20.80
CA ASN A 77 8.57 7.74 21.09
C ASN A 77 7.14 7.39 21.54
N ARG A 78 6.59 6.24 21.12
CA ARG A 78 5.30 5.71 21.58
C ARG A 78 5.38 4.84 22.84
N SER A 79 6.58 4.48 23.29
CA SER A 79 6.77 3.55 24.42
C SER A 79 7.08 4.25 25.75
N CYS A 80 7.22 5.57 25.75
CA CYS A 80 7.44 6.37 26.97
C CYS A 80 6.15 7.00 27.54
N GLU A 81 4.99 6.78 26.93
CA GLU A 81 3.71 7.08 27.59
C GLU A 81 3.07 5.76 28.02
N PRO A 82 2.98 5.47 29.34
CA PRO A 82 1.92 4.59 29.80
C PRO A 82 0.60 5.20 29.29
N PRO A 83 -0.42 4.42 28.88
CA PRO A 83 -1.78 4.89 28.93
C PRO A 83 -2.10 5.13 30.42
N GLN A 84 -1.64 6.25 30.99
CA GLN A 84 -2.30 6.78 32.15
C GLN A 84 -3.69 7.14 31.64
N GLY A 85 -4.65 6.30 32.02
CA GLY A 85 -6.05 6.66 31.99
C GLY A 85 -6.25 7.93 32.81
N GLN A 86 -5.98 9.07 32.20
CA GLN A 86 -6.62 10.32 32.53
C GLN A 86 -7.69 10.51 31.46
N LEU A 87 -8.87 9.95 31.77
CA LEU A 87 -10.10 10.58 31.33
C LEU A 87 -10.05 12.00 31.90
N ASN A 88 -9.54 12.94 31.10
CA ASN A 88 -9.81 14.34 31.32
C ASN A 88 -11.30 14.54 31.05
N ASN A 89 -12.07 14.51 32.14
CA ASN A 89 -13.43 15.00 32.16
C ASN A 89 -13.46 16.39 31.50
N GLY A 90 -14.04 16.46 30.29
CA GLY A 90 -14.35 17.71 29.61
C GLY A 90 -13.77 17.88 28.21
N SER A 91 -13.91 16.89 27.33
CA SER A 91 -14.05 17.26 25.92
C SER A 91 -15.45 17.86 25.72
N THR A 92 -15.54 19.19 25.60
CA THR A 92 -16.76 19.90 25.15
C THR A 92 -17.04 19.66 23.66
N TRP A 93 -16.20 18.87 22.98
CA TRP A 93 -16.41 18.57 21.58
C TRP A 93 -17.61 17.63 21.42
N GLN A 94 -18.70 18.17 20.88
CA GLN A 94 -19.81 17.37 20.38
C GLN A 94 -19.67 17.26 18.88
N ALA A 95 -19.60 16.02 18.39
CA ALA A 95 -19.71 15.78 16.96
C ALA A 95 -21.06 16.33 16.49
N PRO A 96 -21.09 17.18 15.45
CA PRO A 96 -22.34 17.55 14.80
C PRO A 96 -23.10 16.27 14.43
N PRO A 97 -24.45 16.28 14.48
CA PRO A 97 -25.22 15.18 13.93
C PRO A 97 -24.73 14.88 12.51
N CYS A 98 -24.42 13.62 12.23
CA CYS A 98 -24.08 13.18 10.88
C CYS A 98 -25.32 13.43 10.01
N ALA A 99 -25.33 14.55 9.28
CA ALA A 99 -26.44 14.93 8.40
C ALA A 99 -26.38 14.21 7.05
N GLU A 100 -25.27 13.52 6.77
CA GLU A 100 -25.05 12.76 5.55
C GLU A 100 -25.29 11.28 5.86
N ASP A 101 -26.57 10.89 5.84
CA ASP A 101 -26.98 9.49 5.85
C ASP A 101 -26.92 8.97 4.41
N TRP A 102 -25.81 8.29 4.08
CA TRP A 102 -25.59 7.67 2.78
C TRP A 102 -26.53 6.47 2.52
N GLU A 103 -27.32 6.03 3.52
CA GLU A 103 -28.37 5.02 3.32
C GLU A 103 -29.69 5.62 2.81
N THR A 104 -29.88 6.95 2.89
CA THR A 104 -31.12 7.60 2.42
C THR A 104 -31.25 7.62 0.90
N GLU A 105 -30.13 7.56 0.18
CA GLU A 105 -30.09 7.53 -1.30
C GLU A 105 -30.68 6.23 -1.90
N LEU A 106 -30.93 5.20 -1.07
CA LEU A 106 -31.59 3.97 -1.53
C LEU A 106 -33.13 4.04 -1.56
N VAL A 107 -33.74 5.00 -0.86
CA VAL A 107 -35.22 5.06 -0.74
C VAL A 107 -35.86 6.05 -1.72
N GLU A 108 -35.14 7.10 -2.14
CA GLU A 108 -35.62 8.03 -3.18
C GLU A 108 -35.30 7.58 -4.61
N GLY A 109 -34.53 6.49 -4.78
CA GLY A 109 -34.24 5.86 -6.07
C GLY A 109 -35.36 4.98 -6.65
N SER A 110 -36.61 5.13 -6.20
CA SER A 110 -37.76 4.35 -6.70
C SER A 110 -38.26 4.77 -8.10
N GLU A 111 -37.47 5.53 -8.87
CA GLU A 111 -37.70 5.75 -10.31
C GLU A 111 -36.43 5.69 -11.18
N CYS A 112 -35.31 5.14 -10.70
CA CYS A 112 -34.20 4.85 -11.61
C CYS A 112 -34.38 3.46 -12.22
N THR A 113 -35.12 3.38 -13.33
CA THR A 113 -35.25 2.18 -14.17
C THR A 113 -33.88 1.83 -14.74
N PHE A 114 -33.08 1.12 -13.95
CA PHE A 114 -31.77 0.62 -14.33
C PHE A 114 -31.97 -0.51 -15.36
N VAL A 115 -31.85 -0.19 -16.65
CA VAL A 115 -32.02 -1.16 -17.74
C VAL A 115 -30.73 -1.97 -17.87
N TRP A 116 -30.72 -3.21 -17.35
CA TRP A 116 -29.73 -4.20 -17.78
C TRP A 116 -29.99 -4.49 -19.26
N ALA A 117 -28.96 -4.33 -20.09
CA ALA A 117 -29.02 -4.71 -21.49
C ALA A 117 -29.35 -6.20 -21.60
N SER A 118 -30.59 -6.52 -21.99
CA SER A 118 -31.00 -7.88 -22.33
C SER A 118 -30.35 -8.29 -23.64
N LEU A 119 -29.48 -9.30 -23.56
CA LEU A 119 -28.99 -10.07 -24.70
C LEU A 119 -30.18 -10.64 -25.49
N HIS A 120 -30.41 -10.14 -26.70
CA HIS A 120 -31.27 -10.84 -27.66
C HIS A 120 -30.43 -11.89 -28.40
N TYR A 121 -30.59 -13.14 -27.98
CA TYR A 121 -30.26 -14.32 -28.75
C TYR A 121 -31.33 -14.48 -29.84
N SER A 122 -30.96 -14.39 -31.10
CA SER A 122 -31.85 -14.67 -32.23
C SER A 122 -31.47 -16.00 -32.88
N GLU A 123 -32.10 -17.07 -32.42
CA GLU A 123 -32.31 -18.27 -33.23
C GLU A 123 -33.54 -18.06 -34.09
N GLN A 124 -33.41 -18.11 -35.42
CA GLN A 124 -34.36 -18.81 -36.28
C GLN A 124 -33.63 -19.42 -37.48
N ASN A 125 -33.63 -20.74 -37.50
CA ASN A 125 -33.27 -21.62 -38.60
C ASN A 125 -34.57 -22.00 -39.34
N SER A 126 -34.51 -21.91 -40.67
CA SER A 126 -35.39 -22.48 -41.70
C SER A 126 -36.81 -21.94 -41.92
#